data_AF-A0A2E3BPZ3-F1
#
_entry.id   AF-A0A2E3BPZ3-F1
#
_cell.length_a   1.000
_cell.length_b   1.000
_cell.length_c   1.000
_cell.angle_alpha   90.00
_cell.angle_beta   90.00
_cell.angle_gamma   90.00
#
_symmetry.space_group_name_H-M   'P 1'
#
loop_
_entity.id
_entity.type
_entity.pdbx_description
1 polymer ?
#
loop_
_entity_poly.entity_id
_entity_poly.type
_entity_poly.pdbx_seq_one_letter_code
_entity_poly.pdbx_strand_id
1 'polypeptide(L)'
;MGQYGPHNNYAGFGQLAGAMAGFYEITGWPDRGPAGPYGAYSDFLNPPVAFGSIVAALDYRDRYGKGQHIDLSQYEGAMHFLAPHIMKYNEDGFILGRMGNEDEEMSPHGIFQCLNKKRGLTDTEESWVAIAIESESQWTEFSKVLDLPEAISNQN
;
A
#
# COMPACT_ATOMS: atom_id res chain seq x y z
N MET A 1 -5.19 1.75 20.73
CA MET A 1 -4.17 1.15 19.84
C MET A 1 -3.66 -0.16 20.46
N GLY A 2 -4.55 -1.14 20.69
CA GLY A 2 -4.26 -2.23 21.64
C GLY A 2 -4.56 -1.82 23.09
N GLN A 3 -4.49 -2.76 24.04
CA GLN A 3 -4.85 -2.53 25.44
C GLN A 3 -3.77 -1.79 26.24
N TYR A 4 -2.55 -1.73 25.72
CA TYR A 4 -1.38 -1.20 26.42
C TYR A 4 -0.72 -0.04 25.65
N GLY A 5 0.22 0.64 26.32
CA GLY A 5 0.99 1.74 25.75
C GLY A 5 0.30 3.11 25.83
N PRO A 6 1.02 4.18 25.41
CA PRO A 6 0.59 5.57 25.59
C PRO A 6 -0.67 5.94 24.78
N HIS A 7 -1.07 5.10 23.83
CA HIS A 7 -2.21 5.34 22.93
C HIS A 7 -3.33 4.30 23.12
N ASN A 8 -3.37 3.62 24.28
CA ASN A 8 -4.43 2.65 24.58
C ASN A 8 -5.82 3.32 24.71
N ASN A 9 -5.87 4.57 25.15
CA ASN A 9 -7.11 5.35 25.30
C ASN A 9 -7.57 6.05 24.01
N TYR A 10 -6.88 5.86 22.89
CA TYR A 10 -7.30 6.42 21.61
C TYR A 10 -8.46 5.60 21.03
N ALA A 11 -9.46 6.28 20.48
CA ALA A 11 -10.53 5.65 19.73
C ALA A 11 -9.98 4.95 18.48
N GLY A 12 -10.45 3.73 18.21
CA GLY A 12 -10.03 2.92 17.06
C GLY A 12 -10.75 3.34 15.78
N PHE A 13 -10.21 4.32 15.07
CA PHE A 13 -10.67 4.71 13.74
C PHE A 13 -9.62 4.34 12.69
N GLY A 14 -10.02 3.65 11.62
CA GLY A 14 -9.03 3.11 10.70
C GLY A 14 -8.20 4.13 9.92
N GLN A 15 -8.74 5.33 9.70
CA GLN A 15 -7.97 6.45 9.15
C GLN A 15 -6.90 6.93 10.14
N LEU A 16 -7.23 7.04 11.42
CA LEU A 16 -6.29 7.45 12.47
C LEU A 16 -5.18 6.40 12.67
N ALA A 17 -5.55 5.11 12.73
CA ALA A 17 -4.58 4.02 12.85
C ALA A 17 -3.68 3.93 11.61
N GLY A 18 -4.23 4.08 10.40
CA GLY A 18 -3.44 4.14 9.16
C GLY A 18 -2.49 5.33 9.11
N ALA A 19 -2.92 6.50 9.57
CA ALA A 19 -2.08 7.69 9.66
C ALA A 19 -0.94 7.49 10.66
N MET A 20 -1.24 7.02 11.87
CA MET A 20 -0.21 6.75 12.88
C MET A 20 0.77 5.66 12.43
N ALA A 21 0.29 4.63 11.72
CA ALA A 21 1.13 3.56 11.19
C ALA A 21 2.14 4.03 10.14
N GLY A 22 1.95 5.20 9.53
CA GLY A 22 2.87 5.78 8.56
C GLY A 22 2.38 5.75 7.11
N PHE A 23 1.22 5.15 6.82
CA PHE A 23 0.69 5.07 5.45
C PHE A 23 0.45 6.43 4.81
N TYR A 24 0.11 7.43 5.62
CA TYR A 24 -0.14 8.77 5.11
C TYR A 24 1.16 9.45 4.66
N GLU A 25 2.29 9.15 5.30
CA GLU A 25 3.57 9.76 4.92
C GLU A 25 4.08 9.26 3.57
N ILE A 26 3.71 8.04 3.17
CA ILE A 26 4.17 7.41 1.92
C ILE A 26 3.12 7.48 0.79
N THR A 27 1.90 7.93 1.08
CA THR A 27 0.82 7.99 0.09
C THR A 27 0.52 9.43 -0.35
N GLY A 28 0.44 9.65 -1.66
CA GLY A 28 0.14 10.94 -2.28
C GLY A 28 1.30 11.46 -3.12
N TRP A 29 1.21 12.73 -3.53
CA TRP A 29 2.23 13.39 -4.35
C TRP A 29 3.29 14.08 -3.49
N PRO A 30 4.58 14.10 -3.89
CA PRO A 30 5.68 14.70 -3.13
C PRO A 30 5.52 16.20 -2.93
N ASP A 31 4.88 16.90 -3.88
CA ASP A 31 4.65 18.34 -3.87
C ASP A 31 3.40 18.76 -3.07
N ARG A 32 2.71 17.81 -2.42
CA ARG A 32 1.43 18.03 -1.71
C ARG A 32 1.46 17.46 -0.30
N GLY A 33 0.46 17.86 0.47
CA GLY A 33 0.19 17.24 1.77
C GLY A 33 -0.14 15.75 1.63
N PRO A 34 0.06 14.97 2.69
CA PRO A 34 -0.19 13.54 2.68
C PRO A 34 -1.64 13.24 2.32
N ALA A 35 -1.82 12.38 1.32
CA ALA A 35 -3.12 11.86 0.92
C ALA A 35 -3.18 10.42 1.40
N GLY A 36 -3.89 10.15 2.49
CA GLY A 36 -4.01 8.79 3.00
C GLY A 36 -4.53 7.80 1.94
N PRO A 37 -4.25 6.49 2.11
CA PRO A 37 -4.84 5.46 1.27
C PRO A 37 -6.37 5.51 1.29
N TYR A 38 -7.01 4.95 0.26
CA TYR A 38 -8.46 4.95 0.14
C TYR A 38 -9.13 4.26 1.34
N GLY A 39 -10.07 4.96 1.98
CA GLY A 39 -10.88 4.43 3.08
C GLY A 39 -10.16 4.28 4.42
N ALA A 40 -10.73 3.45 5.29
CA ALA A 40 -10.18 3.14 6.60
C ALA A 40 -9.16 2.01 6.47
N TYR A 41 -7.96 2.32 5.95
CA TYR A 41 -7.04 1.30 5.44
C TYR A 41 -6.67 0.19 6.44
N SER A 42 -6.44 0.52 7.71
CA SER A 42 -6.18 -0.48 8.74
C SER A 42 -7.35 -1.45 8.96
N ASP A 43 -8.58 -1.06 8.63
CA ASP A 43 -9.77 -1.91 8.77
C ASP A 43 -9.82 -2.99 7.69
N PHE A 44 -9.07 -2.81 6.60
CA PHE A 44 -8.85 -3.86 5.60
C PHE A 44 -7.71 -4.81 6.00
N LEU A 45 -6.68 -4.30 6.70
CA LEU A 45 -5.49 -5.07 7.06
C LEU A 45 -5.67 -5.94 8.32
N ASN A 46 -6.39 -5.45 9.32
CA ASN A 46 -6.51 -6.14 10.61
C ASN A 46 -7.42 -7.38 10.61
N PRO A 47 -8.56 -7.44 9.90
CA PRO A 47 -9.43 -8.62 9.95
C PRO A 47 -8.76 -9.94 9.53
N PRO A 48 -7.92 -10.00 8.47
CA PRO A 48 -7.15 -11.20 8.16
C PRO A 48 -6.21 -11.63 9.30
N VAL A 49 -5.56 -10.68 9.97
CA VAL A 49 -4.66 -10.96 11.12
C VAL A 49 -5.46 -11.49 12.32
N ALA A 50 -6.62 -10.89 12.60
CA ALA A 50 -7.53 -11.36 13.64
C ALA A 50 -8.03 -12.77 13.35
N PHE A 51 -8.42 -13.05 12.10
CA PHE A 51 -8.84 -14.38 11.65
C PHE A 51 -7.75 -15.42 11.87
N GLY A 52 -6.52 -15.14 11.41
CA GLY A 52 -5.38 -16.03 11.63
C GLY A 52 -5.10 -16.30 13.10
N SER A 53 -5.15 -15.26 13.94
CA SER A 53 -4.95 -15.35 15.39
C SER A 53 -6.02 -16.21 16.07
N ILE A 54 -7.29 -16.07 15.67
CA ILE A 54 -8.40 -16.86 16.19
C ILE A 54 -8.26 -18.32 15.79
N VAL A 55 -7.92 -18.61 14.52
CA VAL A 55 -7.70 -19.98 14.04
C VAL A 55 -6.54 -20.65 14.80
N ALA A 56 -5.44 -19.93 15.03
CA ALA A 56 -4.33 -20.42 15.83
C ALA A 56 -4.73 -20.71 17.29
N ALA A 57 -5.54 -19.84 17.90
CA ALA A 57 -6.04 -20.07 19.26
C ALA A 57 -7.01 -21.25 19.35
N LEU A 58 -7.80 -21.51 18.31
CA LEU A 58 -8.66 -22.70 18.23
C LEU A 58 -7.83 -23.98 18.10
N ASP A 59 -6.82 -24.02 17.23
CA ASP A 59 -5.89 -25.16 17.14
C ASP A 59 -5.17 -25.40 18.48
N TYR A 60 -4.71 -24.35 19.16
CA TYR A 60 -4.13 -24.45 20.48
C TYR A 60 -5.10 -25.04 21.50
N ARG A 61 -6.36 -24.58 21.51
CA ARG A 61 -7.40 -25.10 22.39
C ARG A 61 -7.68 -26.57 22.11
N ASP A 62 -7.72 -26.98 20.86
CA ASP A 62 -8.02 -28.37 20.50
C ASP A 62 -6.88 -29.33 20.89
N ARG A 63 -5.62 -28.86 20.88
CA ARG A 63 -4.45 -29.64 21.33
C ARG A 63 -4.28 -29.70 22.84
N TYR A 64 -4.61 -28.62 23.55
CA TYR A 64 -4.22 -28.43 24.96
C TYR A 64 -5.39 -28.17 25.92
N GLY A 65 -6.62 -28.08 25.41
CA GLY A 65 -7.82 -27.84 26.20
C GLY A 65 -7.93 -26.44 26.81
N LYS A 66 -7.12 -25.47 26.37
CA LYS A 66 -7.06 -24.11 26.93
C LYS A 66 -7.33 -23.04 25.86
N GLY A 67 -8.21 -22.10 26.17
CA GLY A 67 -8.39 -20.90 25.34
C GLY A 67 -7.24 -19.89 25.50
N GLN A 68 -7.28 -18.83 24.70
CA GLN A 68 -6.31 -17.72 24.75
C GLN A 68 -7.03 -16.38 24.72
N HIS A 69 -6.41 -15.37 25.33
CA HIS A 69 -6.80 -13.96 25.20
C HIS A 69 -5.98 -13.35 24.06
N ILE A 70 -6.63 -12.72 23.09
CA ILE A 70 -6.00 -12.08 21.94
C ILE A 70 -6.20 -10.57 22.08
N ASP A 71 -5.12 -9.84 22.32
CA ASP A 71 -5.09 -8.38 22.19
C ASP A 71 -4.47 -8.04 20.83
N LEU A 72 -5.25 -7.41 19.95
CA LEU A 72 -4.82 -7.02 18.61
C LEU A 72 -4.92 -5.50 18.48
N SER A 73 -3.77 -4.85 18.31
CA SER A 73 -3.71 -3.42 18.03
C SER A 73 -3.92 -3.15 16.54
N GLN A 74 -4.93 -2.33 16.23
CA GLN A 74 -5.22 -1.88 14.87
C GLN A 74 -4.02 -1.18 14.20
N TYR A 75 -3.19 -0.50 14.99
CA TYR A 75 -1.99 0.19 14.53
C TYR A 75 -0.80 -0.75 14.34
N GLU A 76 -0.53 -1.63 15.29
CA GLU A 76 0.59 -2.57 15.16
C GLU A 76 0.33 -3.56 14.03
N GLY A 77 -0.95 -3.97 13.86
CA GLY A 77 -1.38 -4.81 12.75
C GLY A 77 -1.26 -4.11 11.39
N ALA A 78 -1.52 -2.80 11.32
CA ALA A 78 -1.30 -2.02 10.10
C ALA A 78 0.20 -1.79 9.82
N MET A 79 0.99 -1.48 10.85
CA MET A 79 2.44 -1.22 10.75
C MET A 79 3.23 -2.43 10.20
N HIS A 80 2.76 -3.66 10.45
CA HIS A 80 3.36 -4.87 9.88
C HIS A 80 3.46 -4.83 8.35
N PHE A 81 2.55 -4.15 7.66
CA PHE A 81 2.56 -4.04 6.20
C PHE A 81 3.57 -3.00 5.68
N LEU A 82 4.27 -2.29 6.57
CA LEU A 82 5.41 -1.43 6.25
C LEU A 82 6.74 -2.05 6.66
N ALA A 83 6.76 -3.34 7.03
CA ALA A 83 7.97 -4.01 7.51
C ALA A 83 9.19 -3.85 6.57
N PRO A 84 9.08 -3.96 5.23
CA PRO A 84 10.22 -3.72 4.34
C PRO A 84 10.81 -2.30 4.47
N HIS A 85 9.95 -1.28 4.59
CA HIS A 85 10.41 0.11 4.74
C HIS A 85 10.99 0.37 6.12
N ILE A 86 10.44 -0.24 7.16
CA ILE A 86 11.01 -0.20 8.52
C ILE A 86 12.38 -0.88 8.54
N MET A 87 12.55 -1.98 7.81
CA MET A 87 13.85 -2.65 7.66
C MET A 87 14.86 -1.77 6.93
N LYS A 88 14.47 -1.15 5.81
CA LYS A 88 15.33 -0.22 5.06
C LYS A 88 15.79 0.94 5.95
N TYR A 89 14.87 1.58 6.67
CA TYR A 89 15.21 2.61 7.65
C TYR A 89 16.21 2.12 8.72
N ASN A 90 16.09 0.89 9.22
CA ASN A 90 17.05 0.35 10.19
C ASN A 90 18.44 0.07 9.59
N GLU A 91 18.52 -0.20 8.28
CA GLU A 91 19.78 -0.51 7.59
C GLU A 91 20.59 0.76 7.31
N ASP A 92 19.97 1.79 6.72
CA ASP A 92 20.67 2.97 6.21
C ASP A 92 20.07 4.32 6.66
N GLY A 93 18.98 4.30 7.43
CA GLY A 93 18.28 5.51 7.88
C GLY A 93 17.36 6.13 6.81
N PHE A 94 17.15 5.47 5.68
CA PHE A 94 16.28 5.96 4.62
C PHE A 94 14.82 6.02 5.09
N ILE A 95 14.21 7.20 4.94
CA ILE A 95 12.80 7.43 5.23
C ILE A 95 12.07 7.49 3.90
N LEU A 96 11.20 6.50 3.65
CA LEU A 96 10.37 6.50 2.45
C LEU A 96 9.42 7.70 2.48
N GLY A 97 9.38 8.44 1.37
CA GLY A 97 8.46 9.54 1.14
C GLY A 97 7.41 9.22 0.08
N ARG A 98 6.55 10.20 -0.20
CA ARG A 98 5.57 10.16 -1.28
C ARG A 98 6.26 10.24 -2.63
N MET A 99 5.94 9.31 -3.54
CA MET A 99 6.38 9.33 -4.94
C MET A 99 5.22 9.29 -5.93
N GLY A 100 3.99 9.49 -5.46
CA GLY A 100 2.82 9.41 -6.31
C GLY A 100 2.60 8.00 -6.85
N ASN A 101 2.59 7.88 -8.18
CA ASN A 101 2.43 6.60 -8.87
C ASN A 101 3.74 6.11 -9.51
N GLU A 102 4.87 6.75 -9.23
CA GLU A 102 6.18 6.28 -9.69
C GLU A 102 6.62 5.04 -8.91
N ASP A 103 7.69 4.40 -9.38
CA ASP A 103 8.32 3.24 -8.73
C ASP A 103 9.85 3.35 -8.82
N GLU A 104 10.57 2.79 -7.85
CA GLU A 104 12.05 2.86 -7.80
C GLU A 104 12.72 1.92 -8.82
N GLU A 105 12.05 0.84 -9.22
CA GLU A 105 12.63 -0.24 -10.02
C GLU A 105 12.00 -0.34 -11.43
N MET A 106 10.78 0.17 -11.60
CA MET A 106 10.01 0.07 -12.83
C MET A 106 9.91 1.40 -13.57
N SER A 107 10.10 1.38 -14.89
CA SER A 107 9.91 2.56 -15.74
C SER A 107 9.59 2.17 -17.19
N PRO A 108 8.57 2.77 -17.83
CA PRO A 108 7.51 3.60 -17.25
C PRO A 108 6.67 2.87 -16.17
N HIS A 109 6.42 3.54 -15.05
CA HIS A 109 5.48 3.10 -14.03
C HIS A 109 4.58 4.27 -13.58
N GLY A 110 3.26 4.08 -13.63
CA GLY A 110 2.31 5.02 -13.07
C GLY A 110 0.96 5.07 -13.77
N ILE A 111 0.26 6.20 -13.56
CA ILE A 111 -1.10 6.44 -14.07
C ILE A 111 -1.04 7.53 -15.13
N PHE A 112 -1.36 7.18 -16.37
CA PHE A 112 -1.24 8.03 -17.54
C PHE A 112 -2.61 8.42 -18.08
N GLN A 113 -2.77 9.68 -18.48
CA GLN A 113 -4.03 10.16 -19.03
C GLN A 113 -4.25 9.57 -20.43
N CYS A 114 -5.48 9.14 -20.69
CA CYS A 114 -5.93 8.66 -21.99
C CYS A 114 -6.92 9.65 -22.63
N LEU A 115 -7.37 9.33 -23.85
CA LEU A 115 -8.48 10.02 -24.47
C LEU A 115 -9.74 9.97 -23.58
N ASN A 116 -10.30 11.14 -23.28
CA ASN A 116 -11.53 11.26 -22.50
C ASN A 116 -12.65 10.43 -23.12
N LYS A 117 -13.31 9.64 -22.29
CA LYS A 117 -14.40 8.75 -22.70
C LYS A 117 -15.32 8.51 -21.52
N LYS A 118 -16.63 8.71 -21.74
CA LYS A 118 -17.65 8.37 -20.74
C LYS A 118 -17.60 6.88 -20.42
N ARG A 119 -17.46 6.54 -19.14
CA ARG A 119 -17.48 5.18 -18.60
C ARG A 119 -18.64 5.02 -17.62
N GLY A 120 -19.09 3.79 -17.40
CA GLY A 120 -20.24 3.51 -16.53
C GLY A 120 -19.93 3.51 -15.02
N LEU A 121 -18.66 3.73 -14.64
CA LEU A 121 -18.18 3.62 -13.26
C LEU A 121 -17.84 4.98 -12.62
N THR A 122 -17.78 6.06 -13.41
CA THR A 122 -17.38 7.40 -12.96
C THR A 122 -18.28 8.46 -13.58
N ASP A 123 -18.53 9.54 -12.83
CA ASP A 123 -19.28 10.70 -13.33
C ASP A 123 -18.40 11.67 -14.15
N THR A 124 -17.11 11.35 -14.29
CA THR A 124 -16.15 12.13 -15.09
C THR A 124 -15.97 11.52 -16.48
N GLU A 125 -15.61 12.37 -17.45
CA GLU A 125 -15.19 11.91 -18.79
C GLU A 125 -13.68 11.60 -18.86
N GLU A 126 -12.93 11.96 -17.83
CA GLU A 126 -11.50 11.67 -17.73
C GLU A 126 -11.26 10.16 -17.79
N SER A 127 -10.23 9.77 -18.55
CA SER A 127 -9.81 8.37 -18.64
C SER A 127 -8.32 8.28 -18.35
N TRP A 128 -7.96 7.25 -17.60
CA TRP A 128 -6.61 7.00 -17.16
C TRP A 128 -6.28 5.51 -17.34
N VAL A 129 -5.02 5.20 -17.55
CA VAL A 129 -4.49 3.82 -17.64
C VAL A 129 -3.31 3.68 -16.71
N ALA A 130 -3.25 2.56 -15.98
CA ALA A 130 -2.07 2.17 -15.23
C ALA A 130 -1.12 1.43 -16.17
N ILE A 131 0.14 1.85 -16.22
CA ILE A 131 1.20 1.20 -16.97
C ILE A 131 2.32 0.88 -15.98
N ALA A 132 2.84 -0.34 -16.05
CA ALA A 132 4.00 -0.79 -15.29
C ALA A 132 4.88 -1.61 -16.24
N ILE A 133 6.12 -1.14 -16.43
CA ILE A 133 7.13 -1.81 -17.26
C ILE A 133 8.29 -2.20 -16.36
N GLU A 134 8.46 -3.50 -16.21
CA GLU A 134 9.39 -4.14 -15.27
C GLU A 134 10.62 -4.71 -15.98
N SER A 135 10.59 -4.82 -17.31
CA SER A 135 11.64 -5.50 -18.07
C SER A 135 11.82 -4.96 -19.48
N GLU A 136 13.01 -5.18 -20.05
CA GLU A 136 13.36 -4.78 -21.41
C GLU A 136 12.45 -5.40 -22.48
N SER A 137 11.96 -6.63 -22.24
CA SER A 137 11.05 -7.30 -23.18
C SER A 137 9.68 -6.62 -23.21
N GLN A 138 9.16 -6.22 -22.04
CA GLN A 138 7.93 -5.44 -21.95
C GLN A 138 8.11 -4.05 -22.58
N TRP A 139 9.25 -3.39 -22.36
CA TRP A 139 9.58 -2.12 -23.00
C TRP A 139 9.63 -2.24 -24.53
N THR A 140 10.23 -3.30 -25.05
CA THR A 140 10.30 -3.57 -26.50
C THR A 140 8.92 -3.73 -27.12
N GLU A 141 8.04 -4.54 -26.50
CA GLU A 141 6.68 -4.74 -27.01
C GLU A 141 5.82 -3.47 -26.86
N PHE A 142 5.96 -2.76 -25.74
CA PHE A 142 5.28 -1.49 -25.52
C PHE A 142 5.66 -0.43 -26.56
N SER A 143 6.96 -0.31 -26.86
CA SER A 143 7.48 0.60 -27.88
C SER A 143 6.91 0.32 -29.25
N LYS A 144 6.72 -0.96 -29.62
CA LYS A 144 6.07 -1.37 -30.88
C LYS A 144 4.60 -0.99 -30.91
N VAL A 145 3.86 -1.19 -29.81
CA VAL A 145 2.43 -0.85 -29.73
C VAL A 145 2.19 0.66 -29.88
N LEU A 146 3.09 1.48 -29.33
CA LEU A 146 3.01 2.93 -29.42
C LEU A 146 3.68 3.53 -30.66
N ASP A 147 4.31 2.71 -31.50
CA ASP A 147 5.10 3.15 -32.66
C ASP A 147 6.14 4.22 -32.28
N LEU A 148 6.87 3.97 -31.18
CA LEU A 148 7.87 4.91 -30.68
C LEU A 148 9.08 4.99 -31.63
N PRO A 149 9.65 6.18 -31.86
CA PRO A 149 10.89 6.32 -32.63
C PRO A 149 12.04 5.49 -32.05
N GLU A 150 12.89 4.92 -32.91
CA GLU A 150 14.05 4.11 -32.47
C GLU A 150 14.98 4.84 -31.50
N ALA A 151 15.08 6.18 -31.61
CA ALA A 151 15.88 7.01 -30.73
C ALA A 151 15.38 7.01 -29.27
N ILE A 152 14.11 6.66 -29.04
CA ILE A 152 13.49 6.55 -27.71
C ILE A 152 13.46 5.07 -27.29
N SER A 153 13.12 4.15 -28.19
CA SER A 153 13.04 2.72 -27.86
C SER A 153 14.38 2.09 -27.47
N ASN A 154 15.51 2.68 -27.92
CA ASN A 154 16.86 2.18 -27.64
C ASN A 154 17.57 2.89 -26.47
N GLN A 155 16.88 3.79 -25.75
CA GLN A 155 17.41 4.39 -24.52
C GLN A 155 17.07 3.47 -23.34
N ASN A 156 17.99 2.57 -23.00
CA ASN A 156 18.06 1.95 -21.67
C ASN A 156 19.16 2.65 -20.87
#